data_AF-A0A2N2DW47-F1
#
_entry.id   AF-A0A2N2DW47-F1
#
_cell.length_a   1.000
_cell.length_b   1.000
_cell.length_c   1.000
_cell.angle_alpha   90.00
_cell.angle_beta   90.00
_cell.angle_gamma   90.00
#
_symmetry.space_group_name_H-M   'P 1'
#
loop_
_entity.id
_entity.type
_entity.pdbx_description
1 polymer ?
#
loop_
_entity_poly.entity_id
_entity_poly.type
_entity_poly.pdbx_seq_one_letter_code
_entity_poly.pdbx_strand_id
1 'polypeptide(L)'
;MVIELKFLKKIKRTRLLAAVICVVLTLVRSYLIYASEYKFTIDKSDLSAAITEYTAPFKTPVDAYVLETKEMDGVLIVSFKDQSNANVYGIAEFLKGFNQRYRIVRTKIESSDYSSVIQIYLVEAKMSDILP
;
A
#
# COMPACT_ATOMS: atom_id res chain seq x y z
N MET A 1 -29.15 -8.99 51.47
CA MET A 1 -29.75 -8.63 50.16
C MET A 1 -29.16 -7.35 49.53
N VAL A 2 -28.99 -6.22 50.25
CA VAL A 2 -28.46 -4.96 49.67
C VAL A 2 -27.00 -5.05 49.19
N ILE A 3 -26.18 -5.88 49.83
CA ILE A 3 -24.75 -6.05 49.50
C ILE A 3 -24.57 -6.75 48.15
N GLU A 4 -25.36 -7.78 47.85
CA GLU A 4 -25.30 -8.52 46.57
C GLU A 4 -25.63 -7.66 45.35
N LEU A 5 -26.62 -6.75 45.47
CA LEU A 5 -26.96 -5.82 44.38
C LEU A 5 -25.79 -4.87 44.03
N LYS A 6 -25.03 -4.41 45.03
CA LYS A 6 -23.85 -3.56 44.79
C LYS A 6 -22.73 -4.32 44.08
N PHE A 7 -22.51 -5.59 44.43
CA PHE A 7 -21.53 -6.46 43.77
C PHE A 7 -21.89 -6.73 42.30
N LEU A 8 -23.13 -7.12 42.02
CA LEU A 8 -23.61 -7.36 40.65
C LEU A 8 -23.49 -6.11 39.77
N LYS A 9 -23.81 -4.93 40.31
CA LYS A 9 -23.67 -3.65 39.59
C LYS A 9 -22.21 -3.31 39.30
N LYS A 10 -21.30 -3.60 40.24
CA LYS A 10 -19.85 -3.41 40.07
C LYS A 10 -19.28 -4.33 38.99
N ILE A 11 -19.67 -5.61 38.98
CA ILE A 11 -19.23 -6.61 37.99
C ILE A 11 -19.75 -6.26 36.58
N LYS A 12 -21.01 -5.83 36.45
CA LYS A 12 -21.54 -5.35 35.17
C LYS A 12 -20.77 -4.13 34.65
N ARG A 13 -20.41 -3.19 35.53
CA ARG A 13 -19.63 -1.99 35.18
C ARG A 13 -18.20 -2.32 34.74
N THR A 14 -17.50 -3.21 35.43
CA THR A 14 -16.15 -3.64 35.02
C THR A 14 -16.17 -4.42 33.71
N ARG A 15 -17.18 -5.28 33.51
CA ARG A 15 -17.38 -5.99 32.23
C ARG A 15 -17.67 -5.04 31.07
N LEU A 16 -18.51 -4.03 31.29
CA LEU A 16 -18.76 -2.99 30.28
C LEU A 16 -17.49 -2.20 29.97
N LEU A 17 -16.73 -1.80 30.99
CA LEU A 17 -15.48 -1.07 30.81
C LEU A 17 -14.45 -1.91 30.02
N ALA A 18 -14.30 -3.18 30.37
CA ALA A 18 -13.43 -4.10 29.64
C ALA A 18 -13.86 -4.26 28.18
N ALA A 19 -15.16 -4.37 27.91
CA ALA A 19 -15.69 -4.44 26.55
C ALA A 19 -15.39 -3.17 25.75
N VAL A 20 -15.62 -1.99 26.34
CA VAL A 20 -15.31 -0.70 25.70
C VAL A 20 -13.82 -0.58 25.40
N ILE A 21 -12.96 -0.91 26.37
CA ILE A 21 -11.50 -0.89 26.18
C ILE A 21 -11.10 -1.85 25.07
N CYS A 22 -11.67 -3.05 25.02
CA CYS A 22 -11.40 -4.02 23.96
C CYS A 22 -11.74 -3.45 22.58
N VAL A 23 -12.93 -2.86 22.42
CA VAL A 23 -13.34 -2.22 21.16
C VAL A 23 -12.38 -1.08 20.78
N VAL A 24 -12.02 -0.21 21.72
CA VAL A 24 -11.08 0.90 21.47
C VAL A 24 -9.72 0.35 21.03
N LEU A 25 -9.20 -0.67 21.70
CA LEU A 25 -7.92 -1.29 21.33
C LEU A 25 -7.98 -1.92 19.94
N THR A 26 -9.07 -2.58 19.58
CA THR A 26 -9.28 -3.14 18.24
C THR A 26 -9.27 -2.05 17.18
N LEU A 27 -9.96 -0.93 17.40
CA LEU A 27 -9.97 0.20 16.46
C LEU A 27 -8.58 0.81 16.31
N VAL A 28 -7.86 1.02 17.42
CA VAL A 28 -6.49 1.55 17.39
C VAL A 28 -5.56 0.61 16.62
N ARG A 29 -5.61 -0.70 16.87
CA ARG A 29 -4.80 -1.69 16.15
C ARG A 29 -5.13 -1.71 14.66
N SER A 30 -6.41 -1.65 14.31
CA SER A 30 -6.86 -1.62 12.91
C SER A 30 -6.32 -0.38 12.20
N TYR A 31 -6.39 0.79 12.85
CA TYR A 31 -5.84 2.02 12.31
C TYR A 31 -4.31 1.98 12.16
N LEU A 32 -3.59 1.42 13.14
CA LEU A 32 -2.13 1.30 13.05
C LEU A 32 -1.69 0.39 11.90
N ILE A 33 -2.38 -0.73 11.68
CA ILE A 33 -2.13 -1.60 10.53
C ILE A 33 -2.37 -0.82 9.24
N TYR A 34 -3.52 -0.15 9.13
CA TYR A 34 -3.85 0.66 7.96
C TYR A 34 -2.76 1.73 7.67
N ALA A 35 -2.35 2.49 8.69
CA ALA A 35 -1.34 3.53 8.55
C ALA A 35 0.06 2.95 8.20
N SER A 36 0.35 1.72 8.62
CA SER A 36 1.61 1.04 8.27
C SER A 36 1.64 0.56 6.81
N GLU A 37 0.49 0.17 6.26
CA GLU A 37 0.40 -0.25 4.86
C GLU A 37 0.36 0.96 3.91
N TYR A 38 -0.41 1.99 4.25
CA TYR A 38 -0.54 3.23 3.49
C TYR A 38 0.42 4.29 4.03
N LYS A 39 1.72 4.09 3.81
CA LYS A 39 2.78 4.94 4.35
C LYS A 39 3.44 5.88 3.34
N PHE A 40 3.40 5.56 2.04
CA PHE A 40 4.16 6.26 1.00
C PHE A 40 3.46 7.52 0.47
N THR A 41 4.23 8.56 0.14
CA THR A 41 3.73 9.76 -0.53
C THR A 41 3.86 9.63 -2.05
N ILE A 42 3.43 10.66 -2.79
CA ILE A 42 3.61 10.72 -4.26
C ILE A 42 5.06 11.10 -4.66
N ASP A 43 5.93 11.39 -3.69
CA ASP A 43 7.29 11.81 -3.96
C ASP A 43 8.09 10.68 -4.61
N LYS A 44 8.85 11.02 -5.67
CA LYS A 44 9.59 10.01 -6.44
C LYS A 44 10.58 9.21 -5.58
N SER A 45 11.20 9.85 -4.57
CA SER A 45 12.09 9.17 -3.62
C SER A 45 11.35 8.14 -2.78
N ASP A 46 10.17 8.49 -2.27
CA ASP A 46 9.36 7.63 -1.42
C ASP A 46 8.80 6.45 -2.22
N LEU A 47 8.35 6.70 -3.45
CA LEU A 47 7.90 5.66 -4.38
C LEU A 47 9.05 4.73 -4.81
N SER A 48 10.24 5.29 -5.05
CA SER A 48 11.44 4.49 -5.36
C SER A 48 11.78 3.56 -4.20
N ALA A 49 11.84 4.09 -2.98
CA ALA A 49 12.09 3.31 -1.76
C ALA A 49 11.01 2.23 -1.55
N ALA A 50 9.75 2.54 -1.84
CA ALA A 50 8.64 1.58 -1.75
C ALA A 50 8.83 0.39 -2.68
N ILE A 51 9.25 0.63 -3.93
CA ILE A 51 9.47 -0.42 -4.93
C ILE A 51 10.69 -1.26 -4.55
N THR A 52 11.78 -0.63 -4.09
CA THR A 52 12.97 -1.33 -3.61
C THR A 52 12.64 -2.21 -2.40
N GLU A 53 11.91 -1.68 -1.40
CA GLU A 53 11.47 -2.43 -0.22
C GLU A 53 10.54 -3.60 -0.61
N TYR A 54 9.61 -3.36 -1.54
CA TYR A 54 8.67 -4.37 -2.00
C TYR A 54 9.36 -5.48 -2.80
N THR A 55 10.35 -5.17 -3.62
CA THR A 55 11.03 -6.15 -4.47
C THR A 55 12.15 -6.92 -3.75
N ALA A 56 12.67 -6.40 -2.63
CA ALA A 56 13.71 -7.02 -1.81
C ALA A 56 13.53 -8.52 -1.47
N PRO A 57 12.33 -9.00 -1.08
CA PRO A 57 12.14 -10.43 -0.76
C PRO A 57 12.01 -11.34 -1.99
N PHE A 58 11.94 -10.78 -3.21
CA PHE A 58 11.79 -11.57 -4.43
C PHE A 58 13.15 -12.00 -5.02
N LYS A 59 13.11 -12.94 -5.96
CA LYS A 59 14.33 -13.50 -6.59
C LYS A 59 15.15 -12.46 -7.35
N THR A 60 14.51 -11.38 -7.80
CA THR A 60 15.11 -10.29 -8.56
C THR A 60 14.84 -8.97 -7.82
N PRO A 61 15.60 -8.65 -6.77
CA PRO A 61 15.50 -7.35 -6.11
C PRO A 61 15.94 -6.26 -7.08
N VAL A 62 15.28 -5.11 -7.02
CA VAL A 62 15.58 -3.97 -7.89
C VAL A 62 15.89 -2.74 -7.04
N ASP A 63 16.95 -2.01 -7.38
CA ASP A 63 17.18 -0.69 -6.83
C ASP A 63 16.43 0.34 -7.68
N ALA A 64 15.17 0.56 -7.32
CA ALA A 64 14.24 1.28 -8.18
C ALA A 64 14.54 2.77 -8.22
N TYR A 65 14.48 3.34 -9.42
CA TYR A 65 14.43 4.78 -9.66
C TYR A 65 13.19 5.13 -10.47
N VAL A 66 12.31 5.93 -9.88
CA VAL A 66 11.06 6.34 -10.52
C VAL A 66 11.32 7.34 -11.65
N LEU A 67 10.81 7.01 -12.83
CA LEU A 67 10.88 7.82 -14.03
C LEU A 67 9.65 8.73 -14.12
N GLU A 68 8.46 8.12 -14.20
CA GLU A 68 7.18 8.81 -14.33
C GLU A 68 6.12 8.22 -13.40
N THR A 69 5.14 9.04 -13.10
CA THR A 69 3.97 8.67 -12.29
C THR A 69 2.71 9.14 -12.99
N LYS A 70 1.66 8.33 -12.95
CA LYS A 70 0.36 8.66 -13.51
C LYS A 70 -0.75 8.11 -12.62
N GLU A 71 -1.61 8.99 -12.12
CA GLU A 71 -2.76 8.60 -11.30
C GLU A 71 -4.01 8.48 -12.18
N MET A 72 -4.74 7.36 -12.05
CA MET A 72 -6.03 7.10 -12.69
C MET A 72 -6.93 6.35 -11.72
N ASP A 73 -8.14 6.84 -11.49
CA ASP A 73 -9.18 6.18 -10.68
C ASP A 73 -8.71 5.67 -9.30
N GLY A 74 -7.85 6.43 -8.63
CA GLY A 74 -7.30 6.09 -7.30
C GLY A 74 -6.16 5.06 -7.33
N VAL A 75 -5.69 4.68 -8.53
CA VAL A 75 -4.50 3.88 -8.75
C VAL A 75 -3.38 4.78 -9.30
N LEU A 76 -2.23 4.76 -8.63
CA LEU A 76 -1.02 5.44 -9.07
C LEU A 76 -0.11 4.43 -9.76
N ILE A 77 0.04 4.60 -11.08
CA ILE A 77 0.94 3.83 -11.93
C ILE A 77 2.30 4.52 -11.93
N VAL A 78 3.35 3.77 -11.60
CA VAL A 78 4.70 4.28 -11.43
C VAL A 78 5.64 3.50 -12.34
N SER A 79 6.25 4.16 -13.32
CA SER A 79 7.32 3.56 -14.13
C SER A 79 8.66 3.76 -13.44
N PHE A 80 9.48 2.72 -13.43
CA PHE A 80 10.80 2.76 -12.81
C PHE A 80 11.83 2.00 -13.63
N LYS A 81 13.10 2.29 -13.35
CA LYS A 81 14.24 1.51 -13.82
C LYS A 81 15.07 1.02 -12.65
N ASP A 82 15.82 -0.04 -12.84
CA ASP A 82 16.86 -0.44 -11.90
C ASP A 82 18.08 0.48 -12.05
N GLN A 83 18.58 1.03 -10.94
CA GLN A 83 19.83 1.78 -10.91
C GLN A 83 21.05 0.87 -11.07
N SER A 84 20.95 -0.38 -10.61
CA SER A 84 22.04 -1.36 -10.68
C SER A 84 22.11 -2.06 -12.03
N ASN A 85 21.00 -2.14 -12.78
CA ASN A 85 20.95 -2.74 -14.12
C ASN A 85 20.24 -1.83 -15.13
N ALA A 86 21.00 -1.29 -16.09
CA ALA A 86 20.50 -0.32 -17.07
C ALA A 86 19.39 -0.85 -18.01
N ASN A 87 19.23 -2.16 -18.15
CA ASN A 87 18.25 -2.80 -19.06
C ASN A 87 17.02 -3.37 -18.33
N VAL A 88 16.90 -3.10 -17.02
CA VAL A 88 15.77 -3.57 -16.22
C VAL A 88 14.84 -2.40 -15.95
N TYR A 89 13.60 -2.56 -16.41
CA TYR A 89 12.54 -1.59 -16.23
C TYR A 89 11.32 -2.27 -15.62
N GLY A 90 10.44 -1.47 -15.06
CA GLY A 90 9.21 -2.00 -14.52
C GLY A 90 8.15 -0.96 -14.32
N ILE A 91 6.98 -1.47 -13.98
CA ILE A 91 5.84 -0.69 -13.54
C ILE A 91 5.39 -1.22 -12.19
N ALA A 92 5.11 -0.28 -11.30
CA ALA A 92 4.52 -0.54 -10.01
C ALA A 92 3.14 0.11 -9.93
N GLU A 93 2.20 -0.61 -9.35
CA GLU A 93 0.85 -0.13 -9.10
C GLU A 93 0.72 0.16 -7.60
N PHE A 94 0.21 1.35 -7.30
CA PHE A 94 -0.05 1.81 -5.95
C PHE A 94 -1.53 2.15 -5.79
N LEU A 95 -2.15 1.71 -4.70
CA LEU A 95 -3.50 2.15 -4.34
C LEU A 95 -3.45 3.35 -3.42
N LYS A 96 -4.32 4.32 -3.68
CA LYS A 96 -4.50 5.51 -2.85
C LYS A 96 -5.43 5.21 -1.68
N GLY A 97 -4.93 5.43 -0.48
CA GLY A 97 -5.69 5.32 0.76
C GLY A 97 -6.48 6.59 1.06
N PHE A 98 -7.44 6.46 1.97
CA PHE A 98 -8.21 7.58 2.53
C PHE A 98 -7.35 8.66 3.20
N ASN A 99 -6.15 8.31 3.68
CA ASN A 99 -5.18 9.23 4.27
C ASN A 99 -4.31 9.96 3.22
N GLN A 100 -4.67 9.90 1.93
CA GLN A 100 -3.91 10.47 0.80
C GLN A 100 -2.50 9.88 0.63
N ARG A 101 -2.25 8.72 1.25
CA ARG A 101 -1.01 7.96 1.10
C ARG A 101 -1.22 6.74 0.24
N TYR A 102 -0.12 6.19 -0.25
CA TYR A 102 -0.12 5.10 -1.20
C TYR A 102 0.38 3.81 -0.56
N ARG A 103 -0.16 2.68 -1.04
CA ARG A 103 0.30 1.33 -0.76
C ARG A 103 0.62 0.64 -2.08
N ILE A 104 1.83 0.10 -2.19
CA ILE A 104 2.21 -0.74 -3.33
C ILE A 104 1.41 -2.06 -3.29
N VAL A 105 0.80 -2.41 -4.42
CA VAL A 105 -0.01 -3.65 -4.54
C VAL A 105 0.61 -4.64 -5.52
N ARG A 106 1.30 -4.14 -6.53
CA ARG A 106 1.88 -4.97 -7.58
C ARG A 106 3.12 -4.32 -8.16
N THR A 107 4.06 -5.16 -8.56
CA THR A 107 5.16 -4.79 -9.45
C THR A 107 5.20 -5.76 -10.63
N LYS A 108 5.48 -5.24 -11.81
CA LYS A 108 5.83 -6.02 -12.99
C LYS A 108 7.18 -5.53 -13.48
N ILE A 109 8.16 -6.41 -13.48
CA ILE A 109 9.53 -6.14 -13.91
C ILE A 109 9.74 -6.88 -15.23
N GLU A 110 10.24 -6.18 -16.23
CA GLU A 110 10.62 -6.77 -17.51
C GLU A 110 12.04 -6.32 -17.89
N SER A 111 12.82 -7.27 -18.39
CA SER A 111 14.12 -7.01 -19.00
C SER A 111 13.88 -6.57 -20.44
N SER A 112 14.30 -5.36 -20.79
CA SER A 112 14.08 -4.79 -22.12
C SER A 112 15.32 -4.05 -22.58
N ASP A 113 15.82 -4.37 -23.77
CA ASP A 113 16.87 -3.59 -24.45
C ASP A 113 16.32 -2.25 -25.01
N TYR A 114 15.00 -2.05 -24.95
CA TYR A 114 14.32 -0.83 -25.37
C TYR A 114 14.02 0.11 -24.20
N SER A 115 14.51 1.35 -24.31
CA SER A 115 14.41 2.45 -23.33
C SER A 115 12.99 3.01 -23.12
N SER A 116 11.97 2.54 -23.85
CA SER A 116 10.64 3.17 -23.90
C SER A 116 9.52 2.24 -23.40
N VAL A 117 9.57 1.86 -22.12
CA VAL A 117 8.53 1.07 -21.43
C VAL A 117 7.17 1.80 -21.37
N ILE A 118 7.17 3.13 -21.57
CA ILE A 118 5.96 3.97 -21.54
C ILE A 118 4.94 3.55 -22.62
N GLN A 119 5.38 3.05 -23.79
CA GLN A 119 4.44 2.72 -24.87
C GLN A 119 3.76 1.35 -24.71
N ILE A 120 4.41 0.37 -24.08
CA ILE A 120 3.87 -1.01 -24.03
C ILE A 120 2.69 -1.08 -23.06
N TYR A 121 2.80 -0.42 -21.91
CA TYR A 121 1.79 -0.52 -20.85
C TYR A 121 0.67 0.52 -20.95
N LEU A 122 0.94 1.69 -21.55
CA LEU A 122 -0.13 2.63 -21.89
C LEU A 122 -1.09 2.02 -22.93
N VAL A 123 -0.59 1.13 -23.80
CA VAL A 123 -1.41 0.36 -24.75
C VAL A 123 -2.21 -0.73 -24.03
N GLU A 124 -1.62 -1.45 -23.07
CA GLU A 124 -2.30 -2.51 -22.33
C GLU A 124 -3.43 -1.95 -21.42
N ALA A 125 -3.18 -0.85 -20.71
CA ALA A 125 -4.20 -0.16 -19.90
C ALA A 125 -5.31 0.45 -20.77
N LYS A 126 -4.97 0.94 -21.97
CA LYS A 126 -5.96 1.47 -22.90
C LYS A 126 -6.79 0.38 -23.60
N MET A 127 -6.26 -0.85 -23.73
CA MET A 127 -7.00 -2.00 -24.26
C MET A 127 -7.99 -2.58 -23.25
N SER A 128 -7.73 -2.50 -21.94
CA SER A 128 -8.69 -2.95 -20.91
C SER A 128 -9.94 -2.06 -20.80
N ASP A 129 -9.85 -0.79 -21.21
CA ASP A 129 -10.99 0.14 -21.22
C ASP A 129 -11.87 0.05 -22.49
N ILE A 130 -11.47 -0.74 -23.49
CA ILE A 130 -12.13 -0.80 -24.82
C ILE A 130 -12.89 -2.13 -25.04
N LEU A 131 -12.84 -3.09 -24.11
CA LEU A 131 -13.64 -4.30 -24.18
C LEU A 131 -14.83 -4.23 -23.21
N PRO A 132 -16.09 -4.24 -23.70
CA PRO A 132 -17.29 -4.29 -22.86
C PRO A 132 -17.46 -5.64 -22.16
#